data_AF-A0A1V4MU51-F1
#
_entry.id   AF-A0A1V4MU51-F1
#
_cell.length_a   1.000
_cell.length_b   1.000
_cell.length_c   1.000
_cell.angle_alpha   90.00
_cell.angle_beta   90.00
_cell.angle_gamma   90.00
#
_symmetry.space_group_name_H-M   'P 1'
#
loop_
_entity.id
_entity.type
_entity.pdbx_description
1 polymer ?
#
loop_
_entity_poly.entity_id
_entity_poly.type
_entity_poly.pdbx_seq_one_letter_code
_entity_poly.pdbx_strand_id
1 'polypeptide(L)'
;MSSGIDIIECDITRLECGAIVNAANRTLLGGGGVDGAIHRTSGPGLLEYCRRLPEIEPGVRCRTGDAVITPAFSLPCEFVIHTVGPIWRGGYSSEEELLARCYSSSLALAVEKGVTSIAFPAISCGAYGFPADRAAEIAVGTCMMLQERRMSPERIVLVAYDSWMEGHLDRALRERMNRSLGPS
;
A
#
# COMPACT_ATOMS: atom_id res chain seq x y z
N MET A 1 11.28 4.14 21.52
CA MET A 1 10.16 4.83 20.86
C MET A 1 9.63 3.85 19.83
N SER A 2 8.33 3.55 19.82
CA SER A 2 7.75 2.69 18.78
C SER A 2 7.97 3.38 17.43
N SER A 3 8.35 2.61 16.40
CA SER A 3 8.68 3.12 15.08
C SER A 3 7.50 3.71 14.31
N GLY A 4 6.30 3.84 14.91
CA GLY A 4 5.01 4.19 14.26
C GLY A 4 4.61 3.25 13.10
N ILE A 5 5.43 2.26 12.79
CA ILE A 5 5.20 1.20 11.81
C ILE A 5 4.95 -0.09 12.56
N ASP A 6 3.78 -0.69 12.33
CA ASP A 6 3.41 -2.01 12.81
C ASP A 6 3.36 -2.99 11.64
N ILE A 7 3.65 -4.26 11.92
CA ILE A 7 3.46 -5.38 10.98
C ILE A 7 2.42 -6.31 11.62
N ILE A 8 1.40 -6.70 10.84
CA ILE A 8 0.29 -7.52 11.32
C ILE A 8 -0.12 -8.51 10.23
N GLU A 9 -0.25 -9.80 10.58
CA GLU A 9 -0.95 -10.78 9.75
C GLU A 9 -2.47 -10.66 9.93
N CYS A 10 -3.19 -10.17 8.90
CA CYS A 10 -4.65 -10.14 8.91
C CYS A 10 -5.27 -9.89 7.51
N ASP A 11 -6.60 -9.98 7.44
CA ASP A 11 -7.39 -9.45 6.33
C ASP A 11 -7.52 -7.92 6.47
N ILE A 12 -6.86 -7.18 5.58
CA ILE A 12 -6.86 -5.71 5.58
C ILE A 12 -8.27 -5.10 5.54
N THR A 13 -9.26 -5.82 4.99
CA THR A 13 -10.65 -5.31 4.91
C THR A 13 -11.36 -5.23 6.25
N ARG A 14 -10.76 -5.79 7.32
CA ARG A 14 -11.29 -5.78 8.68
C ARG A 14 -10.63 -4.75 9.59
N LEU A 15 -9.60 -4.04 9.11
CA LEU A 15 -8.84 -3.11 9.94
C LEU A 15 -9.59 -1.78 10.12
N GLU A 16 -9.78 -1.41 11.38
CA GLU A 16 -10.22 -0.08 11.78
C GLU A 16 -9.04 0.90 11.74
N CYS A 17 -9.02 1.77 10.74
CA CYS A 17 -8.01 2.81 10.56
C CYS A 17 -8.53 3.97 9.71
N GLY A 18 -7.73 5.02 9.53
CA GLY A 18 -8.12 6.18 8.72
C GLY A 18 -8.22 5.86 7.22
N ALA A 19 -7.24 5.11 6.69
CA ALA A 19 -7.27 4.66 5.30
C ALA A 19 -6.67 3.27 5.11
N ILE A 20 -7.23 2.49 4.19
CA ILE A 20 -6.57 1.29 3.68
C ILE A 20 -6.08 1.51 2.26
N VAL A 21 -5.01 0.83 1.87
CA VAL A 21 -4.46 0.87 0.53
C VAL A 21 -4.91 -0.36 -0.25
N ASN A 22 -5.38 -0.14 -1.47
CA ASN A 22 -5.71 -1.18 -2.41
C ASN A 22 -4.56 -1.34 -3.42
N ALA A 23 -4.01 -2.54 -3.53
CA ALA A 23 -3.10 -2.92 -4.61
C ALA A 23 -3.91 -3.21 -5.89
N ALA A 24 -4.19 -2.13 -6.63
CA ALA A 24 -5.08 -2.12 -7.77
C ALA A 24 -4.35 -2.34 -9.11
N ASN A 25 -5.14 -2.36 -10.19
CA ASN A 25 -4.64 -2.30 -11.57
C ASN A 25 -4.99 -0.96 -12.24
N ARG A 26 -4.41 -0.68 -13.40
CA ARG A 26 -4.53 0.60 -14.12
C ARG A 26 -5.97 1.06 -14.38
N THR A 27 -6.92 0.14 -14.45
CA THR A 27 -8.33 0.46 -14.71
C THR A 27 -9.05 0.98 -13.48
N LEU A 28 -8.59 0.64 -12.26
CA LEU A 28 -9.29 0.84 -10.98
C LEU A 28 -10.70 0.21 -10.89
N LEU A 29 -11.05 -0.71 -11.80
CA LEU A 29 -12.39 -1.31 -11.86
C LEU A 29 -12.46 -2.68 -11.17
N GLY A 30 -11.65 -2.87 -10.13
CA GLY A 30 -11.51 -4.11 -9.38
C GLY A 30 -10.65 -5.17 -10.08
N GLY A 31 -10.51 -6.31 -9.41
CA GLY A 31 -9.62 -7.39 -9.82
C GLY A 31 -9.69 -8.60 -8.88
N GLY A 32 -8.63 -9.41 -8.89
CA GLY A 32 -8.45 -10.52 -7.95
C GLY A 32 -7.73 -10.12 -6.67
N GLY A 33 -7.39 -11.09 -5.82
CA GLY A 33 -6.60 -10.87 -4.60
C GLY A 33 -7.22 -9.84 -3.65
N VAL A 34 -6.38 -8.95 -3.11
CA VAL A 34 -6.79 -7.89 -2.18
C VAL A 34 -7.73 -6.87 -2.84
N ASP A 35 -7.55 -6.56 -4.13
CA ASP A 35 -8.41 -5.64 -4.88
C ASP A 35 -9.85 -6.16 -4.92
N GLY A 36 -10.01 -7.45 -5.27
CA GLY A 36 -11.31 -8.11 -5.23
C GLY A 36 -11.90 -8.18 -3.82
N ALA A 37 -11.09 -8.41 -2.78
CA ALA A 37 -11.55 -8.44 -1.40
C ALA A 37 -12.08 -7.07 -0.95
N ILE A 38 -11.33 -6.00 -1.21
CA ILE A 38 -11.72 -4.62 -0.90
C ILE A 38 -13.01 -4.25 -1.64
N HIS A 39 -13.14 -4.54 -2.93
CA HIS A 39 -14.36 -4.27 -3.68
C HIS A 39 -15.58 -5.05 -3.15
N ARG A 40 -15.41 -6.32 -2.75
CA ARG A 40 -16.51 -7.11 -2.18
C ARG A 40 -16.96 -6.57 -0.84
N THR A 41 -16.04 -6.21 0.05
CA THR A 41 -16.36 -5.73 1.40
C THR A 41 -16.87 -4.29 1.39
N SER A 42 -16.31 -3.42 0.55
CA SER A 42 -16.76 -2.03 0.39
C SER A 42 -18.14 -1.91 -0.23
N GLY A 43 -18.53 -2.90 -1.06
CA GLY A 43 -19.81 -2.94 -1.74
C GLY A 43 -19.80 -2.28 -3.13
N PRO A 44 -20.93 -2.31 -3.86
CA PRO A 44 -21.00 -1.88 -5.26
C PRO A 44 -20.71 -0.39 -5.47
N GLY A 45 -20.92 0.44 -4.44
CA GLY A 45 -20.66 1.87 -4.48
C GLY A 45 -19.21 2.22 -4.84
N LEU A 46 -18.24 1.42 -4.37
CA LEU A 46 -16.82 1.63 -4.70
C LEU A 46 -16.56 1.49 -6.20
N LEU A 47 -17.09 0.44 -6.82
CA LEU A 47 -16.90 0.23 -8.25
C LEU A 47 -17.61 1.30 -9.07
N GLU A 48 -18.81 1.72 -8.67
CA GLU A 48 -19.52 2.82 -9.31
C GLU A 48 -18.75 4.14 -9.22
N TYR A 49 -18.17 4.44 -8.06
CA TYR A 49 -17.32 5.60 -7.87
C TYR A 49 -16.08 5.54 -8.77
N CYS A 50 -15.37 4.40 -8.79
CA CYS A 50 -14.20 4.20 -9.63
C CYS A 50 -14.51 4.38 -11.13
N ARG A 51 -15.69 3.93 -11.61
CA ARG A 51 -16.09 4.13 -13.02
C ARG A 51 -16.20 5.61 -13.40
N ARG A 52 -16.62 6.47 -12.45
CA ARG A 52 -16.80 7.91 -12.65
C ARG A 52 -15.50 8.70 -12.57
N LEU A 53 -14.41 8.10 -12.06
CA LEU A 53 -13.09 8.72 -12.11
C LEU A 53 -12.66 8.94 -13.57
N PRO A 54 -11.99 10.07 -13.87
CA PRO A 54 -11.57 10.38 -15.22
C PRO A 54 -10.52 9.37 -15.71
N GLU A 55 -10.61 9.03 -16.98
CA GLU A 55 -9.53 8.33 -17.66
C GLU A 55 -8.45 9.34 -18.04
N ILE A 56 -7.20 9.04 -17.68
CA ILE A 56 -6.03 9.86 -18.00
C ILE A 56 -5.42 9.47 -19.34
N GLU A 57 -5.68 8.23 -19.77
CA GLU A 57 -5.41 7.62 -21.08
C GLU A 57 -6.53 6.60 -21.33
N PRO A 58 -6.83 6.20 -22.58
CA PRO A 58 -7.89 5.22 -22.85
C PRO A 58 -7.78 3.95 -22.00
N GLY A 59 -8.79 3.70 -21.15
CA GLY A 59 -8.84 2.54 -20.25
C GLY A 59 -7.96 2.64 -18.99
N VAL A 60 -7.33 3.79 -18.72
CA VAL A 60 -6.39 4.00 -17.62
C VAL A 60 -6.90 5.13 -16.73
N ARG A 61 -7.09 4.83 -15.44
CA ARG A 61 -7.46 5.82 -14.40
C ARG A 61 -6.31 6.13 -13.44
N CYS A 62 -5.35 5.22 -13.31
CA CYS A 62 -4.15 5.41 -12.51
C CYS A 62 -2.93 4.78 -13.20
N ARG A 63 -1.81 5.51 -13.27
CA ARG A 63 -0.56 4.96 -13.81
C ARG A 63 0.12 4.11 -12.74
N THR A 64 0.99 3.21 -13.19
CA THR A 64 1.87 2.46 -12.29
C THR A 64 2.73 3.43 -11.47
N GLY A 65 2.82 3.18 -10.17
CA GLY A 65 3.53 4.05 -9.22
C GLY A 65 2.70 5.21 -8.66
N ASP A 66 1.54 5.51 -9.25
CA ASP A 66 0.66 6.58 -8.76
C ASP A 66 -0.45 6.03 -7.86
N ALA A 67 -1.24 6.93 -7.25
CA ALA A 67 -2.36 6.57 -6.39
C ALA A 67 -3.57 7.50 -6.59
N VAL A 68 -4.77 6.99 -6.35
CA VAL A 68 -6.05 7.72 -6.37
C VAL A 68 -6.86 7.36 -5.13
N ILE A 69 -7.55 8.33 -4.53
CA ILE A 69 -8.32 8.14 -3.30
C ILE A 69 -9.83 8.14 -3.54
N THR A 70 -10.56 7.31 -2.81
CA THR A 70 -12.02 7.21 -2.82
C THR A 70 -12.58 7.08 -1.39
N PRO A 71 -13.87 7.38 -1.15
CA PRO A 71 -14.55 6.98 0.08
C PRO A 71 -14.54 5.46 0.25
N ALA A 72 -14.51 4.97 1.49
CA ALA A 72 -14.39 3.52 1.75
C ALA A 72 -15.73 2.75 1.75
N PHE A 73 -16.87 3.45 1.71
CA PHE A 73 -18.22 2.88 1.76
C PHE A 73 -18.45 2.00 2.99
N SER A 74 -18.61 0.69 2.82
CA SER A 74 -18.91 -0.24 3.93
C SER A 74 -17.69 -0.78 4.66
N LEU A 75 -16.47 -0.41 4.25
CA LEU A 75 -15.25 -0.78 4.97
C LEU A 75 -15.13 -0.01 6.30
N PRO A 76 -14.48 -0.59 7.32
CA PRO A 76 -14.27 0.05 8.63
C PRO A 76 -13.15 1.11 8.61
N CYS A 77 -13.08 1.93 7.55
CA CYS A 77 -12.13 3.03 7.41
C CYS A 77 -12.79 4.21 6.70
N GLU A 78 -12.13 5.37 6.64
CA GLU A 78 -12.70 6.55 5.98
C GLU A 78 -12.45 6.52 4.47
N PHE A 79 -11.25 6.12 4.07
CA PHE A 79 -10.80 6.15 2.68
C PHE A 79 -10.20 4.83 2.20
N VAL A 80 -10.35 4.57 0.91
CA VAL A 80 -9.55 3.60 0.16
C VAL A 80 -8.61 4.35 -0.77
N ILE A 81 -7.31 4.11 -0.64
CA ILE A 81 -6.30 4.66 -1.54
C ILE A 81 -5.88 3.56 -2.51
N HIS A 82 -6.23 3.71 -3.78
CA HIS A 82 -5.91 2.75 -4.83
C HIS A 82 -4.58 3.13 -5.45
N THR A 83 -3.58 2.25 -5.36
CA THR A 83 -2.29 2.44 -6.03
C THR A 83 -2.00 1.28 -6.98
N VAL A 84 -1.29 1.56 -8.06
CA VAL A 84 -1.00 0.57 -9.09
C VAL A 84 0.46 0.16 -9.00
N GLY A 85 0.69 -1.02 -8.42
CA GLY A 85 2.01 -1.62 -8.34
C GLY A 85 2.60 -1.97 -9.71
N PRO A 86 3.94 -2.05 -9.84
CA PRO A 86 4.59 -2.57 -11.04
C PRO A 86 4.48 -4.09 -11.12
N ILE A 87 4.38 -4.62 -12.34
CA ILE A 87 4.59 -6.05 -12.62
C ILE A 87 6.10 -6.31 -12.64
N TRP A 88 6.57 -7.30 -11.90
CA TRP A 88 7.98 -7.65 -11.88
C TRP A 88 8.42 -8.26 -13.21
N ARG A 89 9.48 -7.69 -13.80
CA ARG A 89 10.08 -8.14 -15.08
C ARG A 89 11.57 -8.39 -14.96
N GLY A 90 12.05 -8.69 -13.76
CA GLY A 90 13.45 -8.97 -13.48
C GLY A 90 14.27 -7.81 -12.92
N GLY A 91 13.64 -6.65 -12.66
CA GLY A 91 14.32 -5.51 -12.02
C GLY A 91 15.06 -4.58 -12.98
N TYR A 92 14.72 -4.63 -14.27
CA TYR A 92 15.38 -3.84 -15.33
C TYR A 92 14.49 -2.71 -15.89
N SER A 93 13.30 -2.51 -15.33
CA SER A 93 12.26 -1.59 -15.83
C SER A 93 11.79 -0.62 -14.73
N SER A 94 12.71 -0.26 -13.84
CA SER A 94 12.46 0.64 -12.70
C SER A 94 11.36 0.16 -11.74
N GLU A 95 11.17 -1.15 -11.62
CA GLU A 95 10.10 -1.71 -10.80
C GLU A 95 10.28 -1.35 -9.32
N GLU A 96 11.51 -1.27 -8.83
CA GLU A 96 11.79 -0.90 -7.44
C GLU A 96 11.41 0.55 -7.15
N GLU A 97 11.77 1.48 -8.04
CA GLU A 97 11.39 2.88 -7.93
C GLU A 97 9.89 3.08 -8.05
N LEU A 98 9.22 2.35 -8.97
CA LEU A 98 7.77 2.39 -9.12
C LEU A 98 7.04 1.82 -7.90
N LEU A 99 7.56 0.77 -7.27
CA LEU A 99 7.00 0.23 -6.03
C LEU A 99 7.16 1.25 -4.88
N ALA A 100 8.35 1.85 -4.73
CA ALA A 100 8.57 2.92 -3.76
C ALA A 100 7.64 4.13 -3.98
N ARG A 101 7.35 4.45 -5.24
CA ARG A 101 6.36 5.48 -5.59
C ARG A 101 4.94 5.12 -5.14
N CYS A 102 4.52 3.86 -5.25
CA CYS A 102 3.20 3.44 -4.75
C CYS A 102 3.01 3.79 -3.26
N TYR A 103 4.01 3.48 -2.44
CA TYR A 103 4.00 3.82 -1.01
C TYR A 103 4.00 5.33 -0.79
N SER A 104 4.91 6.06 -1.44
CA SER A 104 5.03 7.51 -1.22
C SER A 104 3.82 8.32 -1.72
N SER A 105 3.27 7.99 -2.90
CA SER A 105 2.04 8.60 -3.42
C SER A 105 0.83 8.31 -2.54
N SER A 106 0.72 7.09 -2.00
CA SER A 106 -0.38 6.74 -1.08
C SER A 106 -0.27 7.50 0.25
N LEU A 107 0.93 7.58 0.83
CA LEU A 107 1.18 8.33 2.05
C LEU A 107 0.91 9.84 1.86
N ALA A 108 1.26 10.40 0.70
CA ALA A 108 0.98 11.79 0.39
C ALA A 108 -0.53 12.10 0.38
N LEU A 109 -1.34 11.24 -0.25
CA LEU A 109 -2.80 11.38 -0.25
C LEU A 109 -3.39 11.25 1.16
N ALA A 110 -2.85 10.35 1.97
CA ALA A 110 -3.25 10.17 3.36
C ALA A 110 -3.00 11.44 4.19
N VAL A 111 -1.81 12.03 4.07
CA VAL A 111 -1.47 13.31 4.70
C VAL A 111 -2.38 14.43 4.21
N GLU A 112 -2.65 14.50 2.90
CA GLU A 112 -3.55 15.51 2.31
C GLU A 112 -4.96 15.44 2.90
N LYS A 113 -5.46 14.22 3.19
CA LYS A 113 -6.76 14.03 3.85
C LYS A 113 -6.73 14.12 5.37
N GLY A 114 -5.56 14.30 5.96
CA GLY A 114 -5.41 14.42 7.40
C GLY A 114 -5.72 13.12 8.17
N VAL A 115 -5.58 11.94 7.53
CA VAL A 115 -5.77 10.67 8.25
C VAL A 115 -4.57 10.40 9.16
N THR A 116 -4.83 9.90 10.36
CA THR A 116 -3.80 9.64 11.37
C THR A 116 -3.20 8.23 11.28
N SER A 117 -3.90 7.30 10.62
CA SER A 117 -3.45 5.92 10.42
C SER A 117 -3.75 5.39 9.02
N ILE A 118 -2.83 4.60 8.48
CA ILE A 118 -2.94 3.98 7.15
C ILE A 118 -2.45 2.53 7.15
N ALA A 119 -3.15 1.64 6.46
CA ALA A 119 -2.77 0.24 6.30
C ALA A 119 -2.42 -0.10 4.83
N PHE A 120 -1.31 -0.78 4.61
CA PHE A 120 -0.83 -1.22 3.31
C PHE A 120 -0.81 -2.75 3.22
N PRO A 121 -1.31 -3.36 2.13
CA PRO A 121 -0.99 -4.75 1.82
C PRO A 121 0.44 -4.85 1.28
N ALA A 122 0.94 -6.07 1.09
CA ALA A 122 2.16 -6.34 0.34
C ALA A 122 1.95 -6.09 -1.18
N ILE A 123 2.13 -4.83 -1.61
CA ILE A 123 1.90 -4.39 -3.00
C ILE A 123 2.81 -5.17 -3.95
N SER A 124 2.25 -5.63 -5.06
CA SER A 124 2.90 -6.41 -6.12
C SER A 124 3.43 -7.81 -5.75
N CYS A 125 3.37 -8.25 -4.49
CA CYS A 125 3.86 -9.57 -4.06
C CYS A 125 2.93 -10.76 -4.45
N GLY A 126 1.73 -10.48 -4.93
CA GLY A 126 0.79 -11.49 -5.42
C GLY A 126 0.94 -11.75 -6.92
N ALA A 127 -0.14 -11.55 -7.68
CA ALA A 127 -0.18 -11.81 -9.13
C ALA A 127 0.87 -11.04 -9.96
N TYR A 128 1.45 -9.96 -9.44
CA TYR A 128 2.49 -9.17 -10.11
C TYR A 128 3.91 -9.69 -9.87
N GLY A 129 4.08 -10.70 -9.00
CA GLY A 129 5.30 -11.51 -8.90
C GLY A 129 6.54 -10.79 -8.36
N PHE A 130 6.37 -9.67 -7.65
CA PHE A 130 7.51 -8.95 -7.07
C PHE A 130 8.17 -9.81 -5.97
N PRO A 131 9.51 -9.98 -5.97
CA PRO A 131 10.19 -10.74 -4.93
C PRO A 131 9.91 -10.18 -3.54
N ALA A 132 9.38 -11.02 -2.64
CA ALA A 132 8.89 -10.59 -1.33
C ALA A 132 9.94 -9.86 -0.49
N ASP A 133 11.20 -10.31 -0.52
CA ASP A 133 12.31 -9.65 0.18
C ASP A 133 12.54 -8.22 -0.28
N ARG A 134 12.65 -8.03 -1.60
CA ARG A 134 12.85 -6.70 -2.17
C ARG A 134 11.65 -5.79 -1.92
N ALA A 135 10.44 -6.33 -2.08
CA ALA A 135 9.22 -5.58 -1.83
C ALA A 135 9.12 -5.17 -0.36
N ALA A 136 9.44 -6.05 0.58
CA ALA A 136 9.46 -5.75 2.01
C ALA A 136 10.50 -4.68 2.37
N GLU A 137 11.72 -4.78 1.83
CA GLU A 137 12.77 -3.78 2.01
C GLU A 137 12.34 -2.39 1.51
N ILE A 138 11.67 -2.33 0.35
CA ILE A 138 11.12 -1.10 -0.23
C ILE A 138 9.97 -0.56 0.62
N ALA A 139 9.02 -1.40 1.01
CA ALA A 139 7.86 -1.00 1.81
C ALA A 139 8.29 -0.37 3.14
N VAL A 140 9.05 -1.12 3.93
CA VAL A 140 9.61 -0.66 5.21
C VAL A 140 10.46 0.58 4.99
N GLY A 141 11.34 0.54 3.99
CA GLY A 141 12.30 1.60 3.75
C GLY A 141 11.68 2.93 3.38
N THR A 142 10.70 2.92 2.48
CA THR A 142 9.96 4.12 2.06
C THR A 142 9.11 4.65 3.21
N CYS A 143 8.40 3.79 3.94
CA CYS A 143 7.58 4.19 5.08
C CYS A 143 8.42 4.83 6.20
N MET A 144 9.52 4.19 6.62
CA MET A 144 10.40 4.74 7.66
C MET A 144 10.98 6.10 7.25
N MET A 145 11.49 6.21 6.01
CA MET A 145 12.07 7.46 5.51
C MET A 145 11.05 8.61 5.49
N LEU A 146 9.81 8.35 5.09
CA LEU A 146 8.78 9.39 5.07
C LEU A 146 8.28 9.75 6.47
N GLN A 147 8.25 8.78 7.39
CA GLN A 147 7.89 9.04 8.77
C GLN A 147 8.96 9.88 9.51
N GLU A 148 10.24 9.60 9.29
CA GLU A 148 11.35 10.43 9.80
C GLU A 148 11.26 11.87 9.29
N ARG A 149 10.80 12.05 8.05
CA ARG A 149 10.58 13.37 7.43
C ARG A 149 9.25 14.03 7.82
N ARG A 150 8.43 13.37 8.65
CA ARG A 150 7.07 13.82 9.00
C ARG A 150 6.18 14.04 7.78
N MET A 151 6.33 13.20 6.77
CA MET A 151 5.59 13.20 5.51
C MET A 151 4.67 11.97 5.39
N SER A 152 4.16 11.48 6.52
CA SER A 152 3.27 10.34 6.61
C SER A 152 2.25 10.56 7.76
N PRO A 153 1.17 9.76 7.80
CA PRO A 153 0.37 9.58 9.01
C PRO A 153 1.23 9.12 10.21
N GLU A 154 0.69 9.28 11.42
CA GLU A 154 1.36 8.90 12.67
C GLU A 154 1.58 7.40 12.77
N ARG A 155 0.61 6.62 12.28
CA ARG A 155 0.65 5.15 12.30
C ARG A 155 0.58 4.57 10.89
N ILE A 156 1.53 3.73 10.55
CA ILE A 156 1.54 2.94 9.32
C ILE A 156 1.45 1.47 9.71
N VAL A 157 0.55 0.71 9.08
CA VAL A 157 0.43 -0.73 9.28
C VAL A 157 0.79 -1.44 7.98
N LEU A 158 1.81 -2.28 8.00
CA LEU A 158 2.16 -3.15 6.88
C LEU A 158 1.48 -4.51 7.13
N VAL A 159 0.45 -4.78 6.35
CA VAL A 159 -0.43 -5.94 6.51
C VAL A 159 0.09 -7.09 5.64
N ALA A 160 0.42 -8.19 6.29
CA ALA A 160 0.65 -9.46 5.64
C ALA A 160 -0.66 -10.25 5.58
N TYR A 161 -0.92 -10.94 4.47
CA TYR A 161 -2.08 -11.83 4.37
C TYR A 161 -1.81 -13.19 5.03
N ASP A 162 -0.53 -13.59 5.14
CA ASP A 162 -0.08 -14.83 5.74
C ASP A 162 1.26 -14.63 6.48
N SER A 163 1.58 -15.60 7.34
CA SER A 163 2.84 -15.63 8.11
C SER A 163 4.12 -15.63 7.26
N TRP A 164 4.05 -16.06 5.99
CA TRP A 164 5.20 -16.06 5.10
C TRP A 164 5.57 -14.62 4.73
N MET A 165 4.60 -13.83 4.25
CA MET A 165 4.83 -12.42 3.94
C MET A 165 5.10 -11.60 5.20
N GLU A 166 4.49 -11.97 6.34
CA GLU A 166 4.78 -11.35 7.64
C GLU A 166 6.26 -11.46 7.96
N GLY A 167 6.84 -12.67 7.88
CA GLY A 167 8.27 -12.90 8.15
C GLY A 167 9.21 -12.07 7.28
N HIS A 168 8.85 -11.84 6.00
CA HIS A 168 9.61 -10.98 5.09
C HIS A 168 9.59 -9.51 5.53
N LEU A 169 8.42 -8.97 5.88
CA LEU A 169 8.27 -7.61 6.41
C LEU A 169 9.00 -7.44 7.74
N ASP A 170 8.86 -8.42 8.63
CA ASP A 170 9.40 -8.38 9.99
C ASP A 170 10.93 -8.39 9.98
N ARG A 171 11.52 -9.22 9.10
CA ARG A 171 12.96 -9.20 8.84
C ARG A 171 13.42 -7.85 8.33
N ALA A 172 12.76 -7.30 7.30
CA ALA A 172 13.14 -6.02 6.71
C ALA A 172 13.09 -4.87 7.72
N LEU A 173 12.08 -4.83 8.59
CA LEU A 173 11.96 -3.85 9.67
C LEU A 173 13.08 -3.97 10.69
N ARG A 174 13.34 -5.18 11.20
CA ARG A 174 14.42 -5.43 12.18
C ARG A 174 15.79 -5.03 11.65
N GLU A 175 16.12 -5.44 10.43
CA GLU A 175 17.40 -5.11 9.81
C GLU A 175 17.58 -3.60 9.65
N ARG A 176 16.51 -2.88 9.28
CA ARG A 176 16.57 -1.43 9.11
C ARG A 176 16.70 -0.69 10.44
N MET A 177 15.99 -1.12 11.47
CA MET A 177 16.16 -0.58 12.83
C MET A 177 17.58 -0.79 13.36
N ASN A 178 18.17 -1.96 13.11
CA ASN A 178 19.55 -2.26 13.50
C ASN A 178 20.58 -1.37 12.78
N ARG A 179 20.35 -1.03 11.51
CA ARG A 179 21.23 -0.13 10.74
C ARG A 179 21.16 1.32 11.23
N SER A 180 19.99 1.79 11.69
CA SER A 180 19.84 3.14 12.25
C SER A 180 20.46 3.31 13.64
N LEU A 181 20.70 2.20 14.35
CA LEU A 181 21.32 2.14 15.68
C LEU A 181 22.81 1.76 15.62
N GLY A 182 23.56 2.24 14.63
CA GLY A 182 24.94 1.84 14.32
C GLY A 182 25.86 1.60 15.55
N PRO A 183 26.88 0.72 15.42
CA PRO A 183 27.59 0.18 16.57
C PRO A 183 28.16 1.30 17.43
N SER A 184 27.77 1.28 18.70
CA SER A 184 28.33 2.11 19.78
C SER A 184 29.84 1.98 19.88
#